data_AF-A0A3B9D2F2-F1
#
_entry.id   AF-A0A3B9D2F2-F1
#
_cell.length_a   1.000
_cell.length_b   1.000
_cell.length_c   1.000
_cell.angle_alpha   90.00
_cell.angle_beta   90.00
_cell.angle_gamma   90.00
#
_symmetry.space_group_name_H-M   'P 1'
#
loop_
_entity.id
_entity.type
_entity.pdbx_description
1 polymer ?
#
loop_
_entity_poly.entity_id
_entity_poly.type
_entity_poly.pdbx_seq_one_letter_code
_entity_poly.pdbx_strand_id
1 'polypeptide(L)'
;MIRANDSSPKIRCAIYCRKSTEDGLEQEFNSLDAQREAGEAFVASQRNEGWVCLPDQYDDGGFSGGNMDRPGIRQLMADIEAGHIDCVVVYKVDRLSRSLMDFARIMETFEKHNVSFVSVTQQFNTHDVFDVV
;
A
#
# COMPACT_ATOMS: atom_id res chain seq x y z
N MET A 1 -28.83 17.22 -22.90
CA MET A 1 -27.55 16.99 -22.19
C MET A 1 -27.88 16.46 -20.80
N ILE A 2 -27.73 15.16 -20.57
CA ILE A 2 -27.85 14.57 -19.23
C ILE A 2 -26.44 14.45 -18.69
N ARG A 3 -26.14 15.10 -17.56
CA ARG A 3 -24.89 14.91 -16.82
C ARG A 3 -24.89 13.49 -16.27
N ALA A 4 -24.00 12.63 -16.76
CA ALA A 4 -23.76 11.34 -16.13
C ALA A 4 -23.24 11.62 -14.70
N ASN A 5 -23.92 11.07 -13.71
CA ASN A 5 -23.46 11.08 -12.33
C ASN A 5 -22.29 10.10 -12.25
N ASP A 6 -21.07 10.62 -12.10
CA ASP A 6 -19.86 9.83 -11.89
C ASP A 6 -19.88 9.28 -10.45
N SER A 7 -20.69 8.26 -10.23
CA SER A 7 -20.94 7.65 -8.92
C SER A 7 -20.47 6.19 -8.88
N SER A 8 -19.34 5.90 -9.51
CA SER A 8 -18.59 4.69 -9.21
C SER A 8 -17.89 4.87 -7.85
N PRO A 9 -17.96 3.90 -6.92
CA PRO A 9 -17.23 4.00 -5.67
C PRO A 9 -15.73 4.14 -5.95
N LYS A 10 -15.09 5.14 -5.33
CA LYS A 10 -13.66 5.39 -5.47
C LYS A 10 -12.90 4.49 -4.49
N ILE A 11 -11.87 3.81 -4.98
CA ILE A 11 -10.96 3.01 -4.15
C ILE A 11 -9.80 3.91 -3.75
N ARG A 12 -9.72 4.28 -2.47
CA ARG A 12 -8.69 5.19 -1.93
C ARG A 12 -7.42 4.40 -1.62
N CYS A 13 -6.38 4.63 -2.40
CA CYS A 13 -5.12 3.89 -2.36
C CYS A 13 -4.06 4.67 -1.59
N ALA A 14 -3.59 4.11 -0.48
CA ALA A 14 -2.38 4.56 0.20
C ALA A 14 -1.15 3.85 -0.37
N ILE A 15 -0.06 4.58 -0.55
CA ILE A 15 1.23 4.01 -0.96
C ILE A 15 2.16 3.98 0.25
N TYR A 16 2.65 2.80 0.59
CA TYR A 16 3.61 2.61 1.67
C TYR A 16 5.01 2.32 1.12
N CYS A 17 5.97 3.13 1.53
CA CYS A 17 7.37 3.05 1.09
C CYS A 17 8.30 2.77 2.28
N ARG A 18 9.30 1.90 2.09
CA ARG A 18 10.31 1.64 3.13
C ARG A 18 11.70 1.48 2.55
N LYS A 19 12.68 2.08 3.22
CA LYS A 19 14.11 1.84 2.93
C LYS A 19 14.86 1.58 4.22
N SER A 20 15.47 0.40 4.36
CA SER A 20 16.32 0.08 5.51
C SER A 20 17.64 0.85 5.45
N THR A 21 18.23 1.12 6.61
CA THR A 21 19.65 1.53 6.72
C THR A 21 20.61 0.49 6.15
N GLU A 22 20.26 -0.80 6.24
CA GLU A 22 21.04 -1.94 5.71
C GLU A 22 21.01 -2.04 4.17
N ASP A 23 20.02 -1.46 3.49
CA ASP A 23 19.79 -1.60 2.03
C ASP A 23 20.72 -0.72 1.18
N GLY A 24 21.71 -0.05 1.79
CA GLY A 24 22.57 0.92 1.11
C GLY A 24 21.75 2.15 0.68
N LEU A 25 21.85 3.23 1.47
CA LEU A 25 21.11 4.47 1.21
C LEU A 25 21.39 5.09 -0.18
N GLU A 26 22.42 4.63 -0.88
CA GLU A 26 22.95 5.18 -2.14
C GLU A 26 22.45 4.47 -3.44
N GLN A 27 21.69 3.37 -3.37
CA GLN A 27 21.11 2.78 -4.60
C GLN A 27 19.87 3.57 -5.04
N GLU A 28 19.99 4.35 -6.12
CA GLU A 28 18.92 5.19 -6.70
C GLU A 28 17.67 4.39 -7.08
N PHE A 29 17.84 3.16 -7.58
CA PHE A 29 16.72 2.29 -8.00
C PHE A 29 15.86 1.76 -6.85
N ASN A 30 16.27 1.95 -5.59
CA ASN A 30 15.52 1.54 -4.39
C ASN A 30 15.30 2.71 -3.42
N SER A 31 15.20 3.93 -3.94
CA SER A 31 14.82 5.13 -3.17
C SER A 31 13.35 5.08 -2.76
N LEU A 32 12.96 5.88 -1.76
CA LEU A 32 11.56 6.04 -1.36
C LEU A 32 10.75 6.68 -2.49
N ASP A 33 11.33 7.65 -3.20
CA ASP A 33 10.72 8.33 -4.34
C ASP A 33 10.43 7.37 -5.49
N ALA A 34 11.40 6.51 -5.87
CA ALA A 34 11.20 5.53 -6.94
C ALA A 34 10.10 4.50 -6.58
N GLN A 35 10.03 4.08 -5.31
CA GLN A 35 8.95 3.22 -4.83
C GLN A 35 7.59 3.93 -4.91
N ARG A 36 7.55 5.21 -4.54
CA ARG A 36 6.32 6.01 -4.59
C ARG A 36 5.86 6.23 -6.01
N GLU A 37 6.75 6.65 -6.90
CA GLU A 37 6.46 6.86 -8.33
C GLU A 37 5.90 5.58 -8.97
N ALA A 38 6.50 4.42 -8.68
CA ALA A 38 6.00 3.13 -9.16
C ALA A 38 4.59 2.81 -8.62
N GLY A 39 4.32 3.10 -7.34
CA GLY A 39 2.99 2.96 -6.75
C GLY A 39 1.96 3.90 -7.37
N GLU A 40 2.31 5.17 -7.59
CA GLU A 40 1.44 6.17 -8.19
C GLU A 40 1.11 5.81 -9.65
N ALA A 41 2.11 5.36 -10.41
CA ALA A 41 1.92 4.86 -11.77
C ALA A 41 1.01 3.62 -11.81
N PHE A 42 1.18 2.69 -10.86
CA PHE A 42 0.31 1.52 -10.74
C PHE A 42 -1.14 1.94 -10.46
N VAL A 43 -1.38 2.76 -9.44
CA VAL A 43 -2.73 3.27 -9.11
C VAL A 43 -3.32 4.03 -10.30
N ALA A 44 -2.51 4.82 -10.99
CA ALA A 44 -2.96 5.55 -12.18
C ALA A 44 -3.40 4.64 -13.33
N SER A 45 -2.76 3.48 -13.50
CA SER A 45 -3.16 2.48 -14.49
C SER A 45 -4.53 1.85 -14.20
N GLN A 46 -4.98 1.89 -12.95
CA GLN A 46 -6.25 1.31 -12.47
C GLN A 46 -7.38 2.35 -12.34
N ARG A 47 -7.19 3.58 -12.85
CA ARG A 47 -8.19 4.67 -12.71
C ARG A 47 -9.55 4.33 -13.31
N ASN A 48 -9.60 3.50 -14.35
CA ASN A 48 -10.87 3.06 -14.95
C ASN A 48 -11.70 2.20 -13.99
N GLU A 49 -11.05 1.52 -13.05
CA GLU A 49 -11.67 0.75 -11.97
C GLU A 49 -11.98 1.62 -10.73
N GLY A 50 -11.85 2.95 -10.83
CA GLY A 50 -12.16 3.89 -9.75
C GLY A 50 -11.03 4.11 -8.73
N TRP A 51 -9.82 3.65 -9.00
CA TRP A 51 -8.68 3.80 -8.08
C TRP A 51 -8.19 5.26 -8.01
N VAL A 52 -7.95 5.74 -6.80
CA VAL A 52 -7.49 7.11 -6.51
C VAL A 52 -6.33 7.06 -5.55
N CYS A 53 -5.19 7.62 -5.95
CA CYS A 53 -4.02 7.76 -5.07
C CYS A 53 -4.28 8.84 -4.02
N LEU A 54 -4.08 8.49 -2.75
CA LEU A 54 -4.09 9.45 -1.66
C LEU A 54 -2.81 10.31 -1.67
N PRO A 55 -2.92 11.60 -1.28
CA PRO A 55 -1.77 12.51 -1.28
C PRO A 55 -0.81 12.25 -0.12
N ASP A 56 -1.28 11.64 0.97
CA ASP A 56 -0.50 11.38 2.17
C ASP A 56 0.73 10.50 1.89
N GLN A 57 1.80 10.75 2.65
CA GLN A 57 3.05 9.99 2.57
C GLN A 57 3.14 9.06 3.76
N TYR A 58 3.21 7.76 3.49
CA TYR A 58 3.43 6.71 4.48
C TYR A 58 4.81 6.11 4.21
N ASP A 59 5.85 6.75 4.69
CA ASP A 59 7.23 6.36 4.43
C ASP A 59 8.02 6.05 5.70
N ASP A 60 8.91 5.07 5.59
CA ASP A 60 9.83 4.67 6.65
C ASP A 60 11.26 4.56 6.09
N GLY A 61 11.89 5.73 5.94
CA GLY A 61 13.31 5.85 5.60
C GLY A 61 14.22 5.60 6.81
N GLY A 62 15.19 4.69 6.65
CA GLY A 62 16.14 4.33 7.70
C GLY A 62 15.63 3.29 8.70
N PHE A 63 14.47 2.68 8.46
CA PHE A 63 13.88 1.69 9.37
C PHE A 63 14.01 0.26 8.84
N SER A 64 14.35 -0.67 9.74
CA SER A 64 14.33 -2.11 9.45
C SER A 64 12.89 -2.61 9.28
N GLY A 65 12.68 -3.55 8.36
CA GLY A 65 11.40 -4.25 8.19
C GLY A 65 11.22 -5.43 9.16
N GLY A 66 12.03 -5.52 10.21
CA GLY A 66 11.99 -6.60 11.20
C GLY A 66 11.08 -6.35 12.41
N ASN A 67 10.45 -5.18 12.51
CA ASN A 67 9.48 -4.87 13.57
C ASN A 67 8.44 -3.84 13.08
N MET A 68 7.48 -3.52 13.95
CA MET A 68 6.37 -2.58 13.68
C MET A 68 6.57 -1.19 14.27
N ASP A 69 7.70 -0.92 14.95
CA ASP A 69 7.97 0.37 15.58
C ASP A 69 8.50 1.37 14.55
N ARG A 70 7.61 1.78 13.64
CA ARG A 70 7.93 2.66 12.52
C ARG A 70 6.86 3.75 12.39
N PRO A 71 7.22 5.03 12.20
CA PRO A 71 6.25 6.12 12.14
C PRO A 71 5.28 6.01 10.95
N GLY A 72 5.78 5.72 9.74
CA GLY A 72 4.96 5.64 8.53
C GLY A 72 3.93 4.52 8.60
N ILE A 73 4.34 3.33 9.04
CA ILE A 73 3.39 2.21 9.19
C ILE A 73 2.36 2.48 10.29
N ARG A 74 2.73 3.13 11.41
CA ARG A 74 1.77 3.46 12.47
C ARG A 74 0.71 4.45 11.99
N GLN A 75 1.11 5.46 11.22
CA GLN A 75 0.16 6.39 10.61
C GLN A 75 -0.77 5.66 9.63
N LEU A 76 -0.21 4.79 8.78
CA LEU A 76 -1.00 3.97 7.85
C LEU A 76 -2.08 3.14 8.58
N MET A 77 -1.70 2.46 9.65
CA MET A 77 -2.65 1.66 10.44
C MET A 77 -3.75 2.54 11.05
N ALA A 78 -3.41 3.72 11.57
CA ALA A 78 -4.39 4.64 12.14
C ALA A 78 -5.41 5.13 11.10
N ASP A 79 -4.97 5.45 9.89
CA ASP A 79 -5.85 5.87 8.80
C ASP A 79 -6.72 4.71 8.24
N ILE A 80 -6.21 3.48 8.28
CA ILE A 80 -7.00 2.27 8.00
C ILE A 80 -8.09 2.09 9.06
N GLU A 81 -7.74 2.21 10.34
CA GLU A 81 -8.69 2.09 11.45
C GLU A 81 -9.78 3.19 11.41
N ALA A 82 -9.42 4.38 10.94
CA ALA A 82 -10.35 5.49 10.70
C ALA A 82 -11.22 5.32 9.44
N GLY A 83 -10.96 4.31 8.61
CA GLY A 83 -11.70 4.07 7.36
C GLY A 83 -11.37 5.07 6.25
N HIS A 84 -10.17 5.66 6.25
CA HIS A 84 -9.70 6.60 5.23
C HIS A 84 -9.10 5.92 4.00
N ILE A 85 -8.75 4.63 4.11
CA ILE A 85 -8.00 3.86 3.12
C ILE A 85 -8.81 2.62 2.75
N ASP A 86 -8.90 2.31 1.46
CA ASP A 86 -9.54 1.09 0.94
C ASP A 86 -8.52 0.10 0.35
N CYS A 87 -7.33 0.59 0.00
CA CYS A 87 -6.26 -0.23 -0.59
C CYS A 87 -4.87 0.28 -0.17
N VAL A 88 -3.97 -0.64 0.18
CA VAL A 88 -2.56 -0.36 0.43
C VAL A 88 -1.72 -0.92 -0.71
N VAL A 89 -0.91 -0.06 -1.33
CA VAL A 89 0.01 -0.40 -2.42
C VAL A 89 1.45 -0.30 -1.91
N VAL A 90 2.25 -1.33 -2.18
CA VAL A 90 3.69 -1.36 -1.88
C VAL A 90 4.49 -1.74 -3.12
N TYR A 91 5.74 -1.31 -3.19
CA TYR A 91 6.61 -1.70 -4.31
C TYR A 91 6.94 -3.21 -4.32
N LYS A 92 7.23 -3.77 -3.13
CA LYS A 92 7.49 -5.19 -2.85
C LYS A 92 6.95 -5.56 -1.48
N VAL A 93 6.60 -6.82 -1.25
CA VAL A 93 6.04 -7.27 0.04
C VAL A 93 7.01 -7.07 1.20
N ASP A 94 8.30 -7.25 0.97
CA ASP A 94 9.34 -7.03 1.98
C ASP A 94 9.48 -5.57 2.44
N ARG A 95 8.87 -4.62 1.71
CA ARG A 95 8.79 -3.22 2.13
C ARG A 95 7.83 -3.10 3.31
N LEU A 96 6.68 -3.78 3.27
CA LEU A 96 5.72 -3.80 4.38
C LEU A 96 6.32 -4.49 5.61
N SER A 97 6.82 -5.71 5.45
CA SER A 97 7.46 -6.48 6.53
C SER A 97 8.35 -7.59 5.98
N ARG A 98 9.48 -7.86 6.65
CA ARG A 98 10.31 -9.06 6.42
C ARG A 98 9.97 -10.21 7.38
N SER A 99 9.21 -9.92 8.43
CA SER A 99 8.76 -10.88 9.43
C SER A 99 7.39 -11.44 9.02
N LEU A 100 7.30 -12.75 8.83
CA LEU A 100 6.04 -13.41 8.45
C LEU A 100 4.96 -13.21 9.50
N MET A 101 5.32 -13.23 10.79
CA MET A 101 4.39 -13.03 11.89
C MET A 101 3.85 -11.59 11.90
N ASP A 102 4.71 -10.59 11.69
CA ASP A 102 4.26 -9.20 11.58
C ASP A 102 3.41 -8.98 10.34
N PHE A 103 3.80 -9.58 9.21
CA PHE A 103 3.03 -9.51 7.98
C PHE A 103 1.61 -10.07 8.17
N ALA A 104 1.48 -11.25 8.79
CA ALA A 104 0.18 -11.86 9.06
C ALA A 104 -0.71 -10.97 9.95
N ARG A 105 -0.15 -10.34 10.99
CA ARG A 105 -0.89 -9.41 11.87
C ARG A 105 -1.39 -8.17 11.13
N ILE A 106 -0.58 -7.63 10.22
CA ILE A 106 -0.99 -6.48 9.38
C ILE A 106 -2.14 -6.91 8.47
N MET A 107 -2.01 -8.05 7.79
CA MET A 107 -3.04 -8.56 6.88
C MET A 107 -4.37 -8.84 7.58
N GLU A 108 -4.34 -9.39 8.81
CA GLU A 108 -5.55 -9.57 9.63
C GLU A 108 -6.24 -8.23 9.92
N THR A 109 -5.47 -7.17 10.17
CA THR A 109 -6.03 -5.84 10.38
C THR A 109 -6.63 -5.27 9.08
N PHE A 110 -5.97 -5.48 7.95
CA PHE A 110 -6.48 -5.04 6.66
C PHE A 110 -7.81 -5.75 6.34
N GLU A 111 -7.87 -7.07 6.53
CA GLU A 111 -9.08 -7.87 6.35
C GLU A 111 -10.23 -7.38 7.24
N LYS A 112 -9.97 -7.18 8.54
CA LYS A 112 -10.95 -6.66 9.50
C LYS A 112 -11.54 -5.30 9.07
N HIS A 113 -10.76 -4.49 8.38
CA HIS A 113 -11.16 -3.15 7.91
C HIS A 113 -11.55 -3.12 6.42
N ASN A 114 -11.66 -4.28 5.75
CA ASN A 114 -11.98 -4.41 4.32
C ASN A 114 -10.99 -3.66 3.40
N VAL A 115 -9.71 -3.63 3.77
CA VAL A 115 -8.64 -2.99 3.01
C VAL A 115 -7.94 -4.01 2.13
N SER A 116 -7.85 -3.72 0.83
CA SER A 116 -7.07 -4.52 -0.12
C SER A 116 -5.57 -4.28 0.03
N PHE A 117 -4.76 -5.27 -0.33
CA PHE A 117 -3.30 -5.15 -0.37
C PHE A 117 -2.74 -5.52 -1.74
N VAL A 118 -1.88 -4.66 -2.29
CA VAL A 118 -1.24 -4.90 -3.60
C VAL A 118 0.25 -4.63 -3.54
N SER A 119 1.01 -5.47 -4.23
CA SER A 119 2.43 -5.28 -4.48
C SER A 119 2.67 -5.05 -5.98
N VAL A 120 3.45 -4.00 -6.31
CA VAL A 120 3.70 -3.58 -7.70
C VAL A 120 4.55 -4.59 -8.47
N THR A 121 5.63 -5.09 -7.86
CA THR A 121 6.61 -5.93 -8.58
C THR A 121 6.52 -7.43 -8.29
N GLN A 122 5.83 -7.80 -7.22
CA GLN A 122 5.48 -9.20 -6.95
C GLN A 122 3.98 -9.35 -7.08
N GLN A 123 3.53 -10.10 -8.08
CA GLN A 123 2.15 -10.56 -8.11
C GLN A 123 1.97 -11.57 -6.97
N PHE A 124 1.52 -11.07 -5.82
CA PHE A 124 0.91 -11.92 -4.80
C PHE A 124 -0.52 -12.16 -5.23
N ASN A 125 -0.71 -13.22 -6.02
CA ASN A 125 -2.02 -13.80 -6.22
C ASN A 125 -2.28 -14.71 -5.02
N THR A 126 -2.99 -14.24 -4.01
CA THR A 126 -3.81 -15.16 -3.19
C THR A 126 -4.96 -15.61 -4.07
N HIS A 127 -4.72 -16.62 -4.91
CA HIS A 127 -5.83 -17.27 -5.60
C HIS A 127 -6.71 -17.96 -4.54
N ASP A 128 -7.98 -17.56 -4.55
CA ASP A 128 -9.17 -18.17 -3.94
C ASP A 128 -9.35 -18.03 -2.41
N VAL A 129 -9.87 -16.88 -1.97
CA VAL A 129 -11.25 -16.74 -1.47
C VAL A 129 -11.73 -15.32 -1.83
N PHE A 130 -13.03 -15.14 -2.11
CA PHE A 130 -13.75 -13.91 -2.44
C PHE A 130 -13.92 -13.62 -3.94
N ASP A 131 -14.80 -14.42 -4.52
CA ASP A 131 -15.66 -14.01 -5.62
C ASP A 131 -16.54 -12.85 -5.14
N VAL A 132 -16.35 -11.66 -5.71
CA VAL A 132 -17.38 -10.62 -5.76
C VAL A 132 -17.41 -10.04 -7.17
N VAL A 133 -17.90 -10.84 -8.12
CA VAL A 133 -18.86 -10.41 -9.16
C VAL A 133 -19.87 -11.52 -9.45
#